data_AF-A0A259SVE5-F1
#
_entry.id   AF-A0A259SVE5-F1
#
_cell.length_a   1.000
_cell.length_b   1.000
_cell.length_c   1.000
_cell.angle_alpha   90.00
_cell.angle_beta   90.00
_cell.angle_gamma   90.00
#
_symmetry.space_group_name_H-M   'P 1'
#
loop_
_entity.id
_entity.type
_entity.pdbx_description
1 polymer ?
#
loop_
_entity_poly.entity_id
_entity_poly.type
_entity_poly.pdbx_seq_one_letter_code
_entity_poly.pdbx_strand_id
1 'polypeptide(L)'
;DVNHLLCLQYGSVRLRNVALEDILTGPAHLPALLREGRTRAQRILVEAGQGVHPDAESRAAHGSGYGPAAPRGARAQTGRLLRVLGHQLVAVRPAAEGPEPVARAQGKWWRLGLADDVELRSATGKGFFRLRRSRREAFSLLVRSAWLRIRIGLAWPVLARRYRDAAPELADAASWKRIFDGETPRRGSAR
;
A
#
# COMPACT_ATOMS: atom_id res chain seq x y z
N ASP A 1 -0.06 8.35 3.42
CA ASP A 1 0.83 7.93 2.31
C ASP A 1 2.29 8.22 2.60
N VAL A 2 2.65 9.39 3.17
CA VAL A 2 4.02 9.70 3.59
C VAL A 2 4.66 8.57 4.40
N ASN A 3 4.03 8.07 5.47
CA ASN A 3 4.57 6.97 6.26
C ASN A 3 4.83 5.70 5.42
N HIS A 4 3.94 5.36 4.47
CA HIS A 4 4.15 4.20 3.59
C HIS A 4 5.31 4.42 2.63
N LEU A 5 5.45 5.62 2.06
CA LEU A 5 6.59 5.97 1.22
C LEU A 5 7.92 5.89 1.99
N LEU A 6 7.95 6.41 3.22
CA LEU A 6 9.13 6.31 4.09
C LEU A 6 9.43 4.86 4.52
N CYS A 7 8.42 4.01 4.58
CA CYS A 7 8.58 2.57 4.80
C CYS A 7 8.84 1.77 3.51
N LEU A 8 9.08 2.43 2.37
CA LEU A 8 9.30 1.79 1.06
C LEU A 8 8.12 0.94 0.56
N GLN A 9 6.91 1.18 1.08
CA GLN A 9 5.69 0.45 0.76
C GLN A 9 4.94 1.09 -0.43
N TYR A 10 5.60 1.12 -1.59
CA TYR A 10 5.11 1.86 -2.77
C TYR A 10 3.85 1.29 -3.39
N GLY A 11 3.72 -0.04 -3.50
CA GLY A 11 2.49 -0.72 -3.92
C GLY A 11 1.28 -0.38 -3.04
N SER A 12 1.47 -0.22 -1.73
CA SER A 12 0.39 0.24 -0.83
C SER A 12 -0.09 1.66 -1.17
N VAL A 13 0.84 2.55 -1.54
CA VAL A 13 0.48 3.92 -1.97
C VAL A 13 -0.16 3.91 -3.35
N ARG A 14 0.32 3.06 -4.27
CA ARG A 14 -0.29 2.86 -5.58
C ARG A 14 -1.74 2.38 -5.46
N LEU A 15 -2.00 1.37 -4.62
CA LEU A 15 -3.34 0.88 -4.33
C LEU A 15 -4.23 1.99 -3.76
N ARG A 16 -3.72 2.79 -2.83
CA ARG A 16 -4.45 3.93 -2.28
C ARG A 16 -4.75 5.00 -3.32
N ASN A 17 -3.83 5.31 -4.23
CA ASN A 17 -4.08 6.24 -5.32
C ASN A 17 -5.21 5.74 -6.23
N VAL A 18 -5.19 4.44 -6.57
CA VAL A 18 -6.29 3.80 -7.32
C VAL A 18 -7.62 3.91 -6.56
N ALA A 19 -7.64 3.68 -5.26
CA ALA A 19 -8.86 3.84 -4.46
C ALA A 19 -9.37 5.29 -4.41
N LEU A 20 -8.47 6.28 -4.33
CA LEU A 20 -8.84 7.70 -4.40
C LEU A 20 -9.39 8.07 -5.80
N GLU A 21 -8.86 7.47 -6.86
CA GLU A 21 -9.37 7.63 -8.23
C GLU A 21 -10.77 7.03 -8.37
N ASP A 22 -11.01 5.84 -7.82
CA ASP A 22 -12.33 5.20 -7.83
C ASP A 22 -13.36 6.09 -7.10
N ILE A 23 -13.02 6.68 -5.96
CA ILE A 23 -13.90 7.63 -5.23
C ILE A 23 -14.33 8.80 -6.12
N LEU A 24 -13.43 9.34 -6.94
CA LEU A 24 -13.73 10.45 -7.85
C LEU A 24 -14.74 10.05 -8.95
N THR A 25 -14.90 8.77 -9.26
CA THR A 25 -15.91 8.28 -10.23
C THR A 25 -17.34 8.34 -9.69
N GLY A 26 -17.51 8.37 -8.36
CA GLY A 26 -18.80 8.36 -7.66
C GLY A 26 -19.28 6.95 -7.28
N PRO A 27 -20.47 6.82 -6.67
CA PRO A 27 -20.90 5.59 -5.98
C PRO A 27 -21.11 4.36 -6.88
N ALA A 28 -21.30 4.54 -8.18
CA ALA A 28 -21.62 3.45 -9.12
C ALA A 28 -20.51 2.38 -9.24
N HIS A 29 -19.27 2.68 -8.85
CA HIS A 29 -18.19 1.69 -8.87
C HIS A 29 -18.24 0.68 -7.71
N LEU A 30 -19.00 0.96 -6.65
CA LEU A 30 -18.98 0.16 -5.42
C LEU A 30 -19.40 -1.31 -5.63
N PRO A 31 -20.45 -1.64 -6.42
CA PRO A 31 -20.80 -3.04 -6.66
C PRO A 31 -19.70 -3.83 -7.38
N ALA A 32 -19.02 -3.22 -8.37
CA ALA A 32 -17.88 -3.86 -9.03
C ALA A 32 -16.70 -4.03 -8.07
N LEU A 33 -16.45 -3.03 -7.21
CA LEU A 33 -15.40 -3.09 -6.19
C LEU A 33 -15.63 -4.23 -5.19
N LEU A 34 -16.87 -4.52 -4.79
CA LEU A 34 -17.18 -5.65 -3.91
C LEU A 34 -16.80 -6.99 -4.54
N ARG A 35 -17.09 -7.17 -5.83
CA ARG A 35 -16.81 -8.42 -6.57
C ARG A 35 -15.33 -8.60 -6.88
N GLU A 36 -14.68 -7.54 -7.37
CA GLU A 36 -13.35 -7.63 -7.98
C GLU A 36 -12.24 -7.03 -7.12
N GLY A 37 -12.59 -6.29 -6.06
CA GLY A 37 -11.66 -5.45 -5.30
C GLY A 37 -10.49 -6.21 -4.70
N ARG A 38 -10.72 -7.41 -4.16
CA ARG A 38 -9.63 -8.26 -3.62
C ARG A 38 -8.63 -8.65 -4.69
N THR A 39 -9.11 -9.20 -5.80
CA THR A 39 -8.25 -9.67 -6.90
C THR A 39 -7.52 -8.50 -7.55
N ARG A 40 -8.20 -7.37 -7.76
CA ARG A 40 -7.60 -6.14 -8.28
C ARG A 40 -6.53 -5.60 -7.33
N ALA A 41 -6.78 -5.57 -6.03
CA ALA A 41 -5.80 -5.12 -5.03
C ALA A 41 -4.56 -6.01 -4.98
N GLN A 42 -4.74 -7.34 -5.00
CA GLN A 42 -3.63 -8.29 -5.05
C GLN A 42 -2.78 -8.10 -6.30
N ARG A 43 -3.42 -7.92 -7.46
CA ARG A 43 -2.74 -7.65 -8.73
C ARG A 43 -1.89 -6.38 -8.66
N ILE A 44 -2.46 -5.27 -8.18
CA ILE A 44 -1.73 -4.00 -8.03
C ILE A 44 -0.50 -4.15 -7.12
N LEU A 45 -0.63 -4.90 -6.02
CA LEU A 45 0.48 -5.12 -5.10
C LEU A 45 1.58 -5.98 -5.73
N VAL A 46 1.23 -7.05 -6.43
CA VAL A 46 2.19 -7.92 -7.13
C VAL A 46 2.91 -7.18 -8.26
N GLU A 47 2.17 -6.45 -9.09
CA GLU A 47 2.74 -5.62 -10.18
C GLU A 47 3.67 -4.52 -9.64
N ALA A 48 3.41 -4.02 -8.43
CA ALA A 48 4.27 -3.09 -7.73
C ALA A 48 5.45 -3.75 -6.99
N GLY A 49 5.69 -5.05 -7.19
CA GLY A 49 6.77 -5.81 -6.54
C GLY A 49 6.57 -6.01 -5.04
N GLN A 50 5.35 -5.83 -4.53
CA GLN A 50 4.99 -5.99 -3.11
C GLN A 50 4.18 -7.28 -2.85
N GLY A 51 4.41 -8.32 -3.64
CA GLY A 51 3.97 -9.68 -3.32
C GLY A 51 4.76 -10.26 -2.15
N VAL A 52 4.20 -11.29 -1.50
CA VAL A 52 4.96 -12.09 -0.53
C VAL A 52 5.79 -13.11 -1.31
N HIS A 53 7.10 -13.04 -1.14
CA HIS A 53 8.04 -14.02 -1.70
C HIS A 53 8.23 -15.19 -0.73
N PRO A 54 8.36 -16.43 -1.23
CA PRO A 54 8.66 -17.59 -0.41
C PRO A 54 10.09 -17.51 0.15
N ASP A 55 10.32 -18.12 1.31
CA ASP A 55 11.60 -18.06 2.02
C ASP A 55 12.78 -18.62 1.20
N ALA A 56 12.51 -19.60 0.33
CA ALA A 56 13.50 -20.18 -0.57
C ALA A 56 14.07 -19.18 -1.60
N GLU A 57 13.39 -18.06 -1.86
CA GLU A 57 13.85 -16.99 -2.75
C GLU A 57 14.65 -15.89 -2.04
N SER A 58 14.84 -16.01 -0.71
CA SER A 58 15.53 -14.99 0.09
C SER A 58 16.97 -14.83 -0.38
N ARG A 59 17.37 -13.58 -0.58
CA ARG A 59 18.75 -13.20 -0.89
C ARG A 59 19.34 -12.31 0.20
N ALA A 60 18.73 -12.33 1.38
CA ALA A 60 19.12 -11.46 2.47
C ALA A 60 20.60 -11.66 2.84
N ALA A 61 21.31 -10.56 3.03
CA ALA A 61 22.67 -10.58 3.53
C ALA A 61 22.72 -11.24 4.93
N HIS A 62 23.88 -11.79 5.30
CA HIS A 62 24.13 -12.35 6.63
C HIS A 62 24.31 -11.18 7.63
N GLY A 63 23.20 -10.54 8.00
CA GLY A 63 23.18 -9.38 8.88
C GLY A 63 22.87 -9.71 10.33
N SER A 64 23.36 -8.88 11.26
CA SER A 64 23.16 -9.02 12.71
C SER A 64 21.71 -8.83 13.19
N GLY A 65 20.77 -8.50 12.29
CA GLY A 65 19.39 -8.13 12.62
C GLY A 65 19.25 -6.83 13.44
N TYR A 66 20.37 -6.18 13.79
CA TYR A 66 20.38 -5.03 14.68
C TYR A 66 19.90 -3.78 13.95
N GLY A 67 18.95 -3.09 14.57
CA GLY A 67 18.36 -1.89 14.03
C GLY A 67 18.61 -0.68 14.89
N PRO A 68 18.51 0.52 14.31
CA PRO A 68 18.44 1.74 15.08
C PRO A 68 17.26 1.68 16.06
N ALA A 69 17.52 2.05 17.32
CA ALA A 69 16.48 2.14 18.34
C ALA A 69 15.40 3.15 17.93
N ALA A 70 14.18 2.95 18.44
CA ALA A 70 13.09 3.88 18.20
C ALA A 70 13.44 5.27 18.79
N PRO A 71 13.29 6.36 18.01
CA PRO A 71 13.53 7.71 18.53
C PRO A 71 12.50 8.04 19.61
N ARG A 72 12.96 8.43 20.80
CA ARG A 72 12.12 8.80 21.95
C ARG A 72 12.13 10.30 22.20
N GLY A 73 10.96 10.90 22.35
CA GLY A 73 10.78 12.34 22.56
C GLY A 73 10.84 13.16 21.27
N ALA A 74 10.23 14.36 21.31
CA ALA A 74 10.03 15.20 20.13
C ALA A 74 11.34 15.55 19.40
N ARG A 75 12.40 15.93 20.15
CA ARG A 75 13.70 16.29 19.56
C ARG A 75 14.32 15.13 18.77
N ALA A 76 14.34 13.92 19.33
CA ALA A 76 14.90 12.76 18.66
C ALA A 76 14.05 12.32 17.46
N GLN A 77 12.73 12.41 17.57
CA GLN A 77 11.81 12.10 16.47
C GLN A 77 12.00 13.08 15.30
N THR A 78 12.07 14.38 15.56
CA THR A 78 12.32 15.40 14.53
C THR A 78 13.68 15.22 13.88
N GLY A 79 14.75 15.05 14.67
CA GLY A 79 16.09 14.80 14.12
C GLY A 79 16.14 13.53 13.26
N ARG A 80 15.44 12.47 13.69
CA ARG A 80 15.35 11.23 12.91
C ARG A 80 14.56 11.41 11.62
N LEU A 81 13.46 12.17 11.65
CA LEU A 81 12.66 12.49 10.49
C LEU A 81 13.47 13.29 9.46
N LEU A 82 14.18 14.33 9.89
CA LEU A 82 15.04 15.12 9.01
C LEU A 82 16.12 14.25 8.35
N ARG A 83 16.75 13.35 9.11
CA ARG A 83 17.73 12.40 8.56
C ARG A 83 17.11 11.45 7.53
N VAL A 84 15.92 10.93 7.81
CA VAL A 84 15.16 10.08 6.88
C VAL A 84 14.84 10.84 5.60
N LEU A 85 14.28 12.05 5.72
CA LEU A 85 13.97 12.88 4.56
C LEU A 85 15.23 13.20 3.73
N GLY A 86 16.33 13.56 4.40
CA GLY A 86 17.62 13.76 3.73
C GLY A 86 18.08 12.52 2.97
N HIS A 87 18.00 11.34 3.59
CA HIS A 87 18.36 10.08 2.94
C HIS A 87 17.47 9.77 1.72
N GLN A 88 16.17 10.05 1.80
CA GLN A 88 15.25 9.86 0.66
C GLN A 88 15.61 10.72 -0.56
N LEU A 89 16.35 11.83 -0.37
CA LEU A 89 16.81 12.69 -1.46
C LEU A 89 18.15 12.25 -2.08
N VAL A 90 18.93 11.41 -1.40
CA VAL A 90 20.24 10.94 -1.90
C VAL A 90 20.07 9.79 -2.88
N ALA A 91 20.99 9.62 -3.85
CA ALA A 91 21.00 8.49 -4.78
C ALA A 91 20.97 7.13 -4.04
N VAL A 92 20.30 6.14 -4.64
CA VAL A 92 20.23 4.77 -4.11
C VAL A 92 21.57 4.10 -4.32
N ARG A 93 22.13 3.50 -3.27
CA ARG A 93 23.39 2.75 -3.38
C ARG A 93 23.06 1.29 -3.72
N PRO A 94 23.72 0.69 -4.73
CA PRO A 94 23.60 -0.73 -4.96
C PRO A 94 24.22 -1.48 -3.78
N ALA A 95 23.47 -2.39 -3.15
CA ALA A 95 23.99 -3.25 -2.10
C ALA A 95 24.76 -4.41 -2.75
N ALA A 96 26.06 -4.50 -2.48
CA ALA A 96 26.92 -5.55 -3.02
C ALA A 96 26.58 -6.94 -2.45
N GLU A 97 26.08 -7.01 -1.22
CA GLU A 97 25.83 -8.24 -0.46
C GLU A 97 24.37 -8.74 -0.51
N GLY A 98 23.50 -8.05 -1.25
CA GLY A 98 22.06 -8.32 -1.29
C GLY A 98 21.24 -7.48 -0.29
N PRO A 99 19.91 -7.67 -0.25
CA PRO A 99 19.01 -6.90 0.61
C PRO A 99 19.26 -7.13 2.12
N GLU A 100 19.03 -6.10 2.94
CA GLU A 100 19.13 -6.23 4.39
C GLU A 100 17.92 -7.00 4.97
N PRO A 101 18.12 -8.06 5.79
CA PRO A 101 17.01 -8.72 6.47
C PRO A 101 16.43 -7.82 7.56
N VAL A 102 15.12 -7.58 7.52
CA VAL A 102 14.42 -6.78 8.52
C VAL A 102 13.28 -7.58 9.14
N ALA A 103 13.30 -7.69 10.47
CA ALA A 103 12.19 -8.30 11.20
C ALA A 103 10.92 -7.43 11.09
N ARG A 104 9.75 -8.07 11.09
CA ARG A 104 8.45 -7.40 11.03
C ARG A 104 8.29 -6.26 12.05
N ALA A 105 8.76 -6.46 13.28
CA ALA A 105 8.69 -5.47 14.36
C ALA A 105 9.50 -4.19 14.05
N GLN A 106 10.53 -4.31 13.22
CA GLN A 106 11.47 -3.25 12.86
C GLN A 106 11.06 -2.51 11.58
N GLY A 107 9.97 -2.92 10.92
CA GLY A 107 9.42 -2.33 9.70
C GLY A 107 8.77 -0.95 9.92
N LYS A 108 9.51 -0.01 10.49
CA LYS A 108 9.06 1.32 10.90
C LYS A 108 9.80 2.41 10.14
N TRP A 109 9.17 3.56 9.92
CA TRP A 109 9.69 4.64 9.06
C TRP A 109 11.08 5.11 9.49
N TRP A 110 11.37 5.11 10.79
CA TRP A 110 12.67 5.54 11.28
C TRP A 110 13.80 4.57 10.92
N ARG A 111 13.54 3.28 10.71
CA ARG A 111 14.53 2.31 10.21
C ARG A 111 14.49 2.21 8.70
N LEU A 112 13.35 1.82 8.15
CA LEU A 112 13.19 1.57 6.71
C LEU A 112 13.45 2.81 5.85
N GLY A 113 13.17 4.00 6.38
CA GLY A 113 13.43 5.25 5.69
C GLY A 113 14.92 5.58 5.52
N LEU A 114 15.82 4.82 6.15
CA LEU A 114 17.28 4.90 5.96
C LEU A 114 17.85 3.69 5.20
N ALA A 115 17.00 2.81 4.69
CA ALA A 115 17.43 1.63 3.94
C ALA A 115 17.20 1.83 2.44
N ASP A 116 18.04 1.16 1.64
CA ASP A 116 17.99 1.19 0.18
C ASP A 116 17.34 -0.08 -0.41
N ASP A 117 17.59 -1.25 0.17
CA ASP A 117 17.05 -2.54 -0.27
C ASP A 117 16.91 -3.47 0.95
N VAL A 118 15.70 -3.98 1.20
CA VAL A 118 15.39 -4.80 2.38
C VAL A 118 14.48 -5.97 2.06
N GLU A 119 14.65 -7.06 2.80
CA GLU A 119 13.70 -8.17 2.89
C GLU A 119 12.97 -8.09 4.24
N LEU A 120 11.74 -7.58 4.22
CA LEU A 120 10.89 -7.43 5.40
C LEU A 120 10.09 -8.71 5.64
N ARG A 121 10.27 -9.36 6.80
CA ARG A 121 9.50 -10.55 7.19
C ARG A 121 7.99 -10.30 7.12
N SER A 122 7.26 -11.22 6.48
CA SER A 122 5.80 -11.17 6.39
C SER A 122 5.13 -11.26 7.77
N ALA A 123 3.91 -10.70 7.89
CA ALA A 123 3.12 -10.74 9.13
C ALA A 123 2.70 -12.17 9.54
N THR A 124 2.59 -13.09 8.58
CA THR A 124 2.26 -14.51 8.81
C THR A 124 3.47 -15.33 9.27
N GLY A 125 4.66 -14.74 9.31
CA GLY A 125 5.92 -15.43 9.61
C GLY A 125 6.48 -16.25 8.44
N LYS A 126 5.68 -16.53 7.42
CA LYS A 126 6.10 -17.24 6.19
C LYS A 126 6.40 -16.25 5.08
N GLY A 127 7.58 -16.34 4.49
CA GLY A 127 8.01 -15.47 3.40
C GLY A 127 8.35 -14.04 3.82
N PHE A 128 8.63 -13.20 2.84
CA PHE A 128 9.08 -11.82 3.02
C PHE A 128 8.58 -10.90 1.90
N PHE A 129 8.62 -9.59 2.14
CA PHE A 129 8.45 -8.56 1.13
C PHE A 129 9.81 -8.00 0.74
N ARG A 130 10.09 -7.84 -0.55
CA ARG A 130 11.26 -7.11 -1.02
C ARG A 130 10.89 -5.64 -1.17
N LEU A 131 11.54 -4.75 -0.43
CA LEU A 131 11.28 -3.31 -0.49
C LEU A 131 12.55 -2.60 -0.92
N ARG A 132 12.49 -1.91 -2.05
CA ARG A 132 13.62 -1.18 -2.61
C ARG A 132 13.29 0.29 -2.77
N ARG A 133 14.21 1.14 -2.36
CA ARG A 133 14.05 2.59 -2.47
C ARG A 133 14.14 3.02 -3.93
N SER A 134 13.20 3.88 -4.33
CA SER A 134 13.16 4.50 -5.65
C SER A 134 12.69 5.94 -5.50
N ARG A 135 13.63 6.88 -5.67
CA ARG A 135 13.34 8.33 -5.55
C ARG A 135 12.25 8.76 -6.53
N ARG A 136 12.37 8.30 -7.78
CA ARG A 136 11.44 8.62 -8.86
C ARG A 136 10.04 8.10 -8.55
N GLU A 137 9.93 6.85 -8.13
CA GLU A 137 8.63 6.25 -7.80
C GLU A 137 8.02 6.91 -6.55
N ALA A 138 8.81 7.11 -5.49
CA ALA A 138 8.33 7.74 -4.28
C ALA A 138 7.79 9.16 -4.53
N PHE A 139 8.52 9.98 -5.30
CA PHE A 139 8.09 11.32 -5.67
C PHE A 139 6.85 11.30 -6.55
N SER A 140 6.83 10.45 -7.60
CA SER A 140 5.67 10.30 -8.48
C SER A 140 4.41 9.91 -7.71
N LEU A 141 4.52 8.93 -6.81
CA LEU A 141 3.41 8.47 -5.99
C LEU A 141 2.95 9.55 -5.02
N LEU A 142 3.86 10.31 -4.40
CA LEU A 142 3.54 11.41 -3.50
C LEU A 142 2.76 12.52 -4.22
N VAL A 143 3.25 12.97 -5.37
CA VAL A 143 2.61 14.00 -6.19
C VAL A 143 1.21 13.56 -6.60
N ARG A 144 1.06 12.32 -7.11
CA ARG A 144 -0.25 11.75 -7.46
C ARG A 144 -1.19 11.72 -6.25
N SER A 145 -0.70 11.24 -5.11
CA SER A 145 -1.46 11.17 -3.84
C SER A 145 -1.93 12.55 -3.36
N ALA A 146 -1.07 13.58 -3.46
CA ALA A 146 -1.40 14.94 -3.07
C ALA A 146 -2.45 15.55 -4.02
N TRP A 147 -2.24 15.40 -5.32
CA TRP A 147 -3.17 15.88 -6.34
C TRP A 147 -4.57 15.26 -6.22
N LEU A 148 -4.65 13.94 -6.01
CA LEU A 148 -5.94 13.25 -5.82
C LEU A 148 -6.69 13.76 -4.58
N ARG A 149 -5.98 14.04 -3.48
CA ARG A 149 -6.59 14.63 -2.27
C ARG A 149 -7.10 16.04 -2.51
N ILE A 150 -6.34 16.88 -3.22
CA ILE A 150 -6.78 18.21 -3.61
C ILE A 150 -8.05 18.10 -4.46
N ARG A 151 -8.07 17.22 -5.46
CA ARG A 151 -9.25 17.00 -6.31
C ARG A 151 -10.47 16.54 -5.52
N ILE A 152 -10.30 15.59 -4.60
CA ILE A 152 -11.39 15.14 -3.73
C ILE A 152 -11.88 16.31 -2.86
N GLY A 153 -10.98 17.09 -2.28
CA GLY A 153 -11.34 18.26 -1.47
C GLY A 153 -12.17 19.29 -2.25
N LEU A 154 -11.75 19.62 -3.48
CA LEU A 154 -12.48 20.54 -4.35
C LEU A 154 -13.84 19.96 -4.80
N ALA A 155 -13.89 18.66 -5.12
CA ALA A 155 -15.11 17.99 -5.58
C ALA A 155 -16.03 17.53 -4.44
N TRP A 156 -15.61 17.68 -3.17
CA TRP A 156 -16.28 17.07 -2.03
C TRP A 156 -17.77 17.40 -1.91
N PRO A 157 -18.23 18.66 -2.09
CA PRO A 157 -19.66 18.96 -1.97
C PRO A 157 -20.53 18.20 -2.99
N VAL A 158 -20.01 18.00 -4.21
CA VAL A 158 -20.70 17.27 -5.28
C VAL A 158 -20.63 15.77 -5.02
N LEU A 159 -19.45 15.25 -4.68
CA LEU A 159 -19.27 13.83 -4.36
C LEU A 159 -20.16 13.43 -3.18
N ALA A 160 -20.13 14.18 -2.08
CA ALA A 160 -20.94 13.91 -0.90
C ALA A 160 -22.45 13.94 -1.17
N ARG A 161 -22.93 14.77 -2.11
CA ARG A 161 -24.33 14.68 -2.59
C ARG A 161 -24.57 13.39 -3.34
N ARG A 162 -23.79 13.10 -4.39
CA ARG A 162 -23.93 11.87 -5.20
C ARG A 162 -23.93 10.59 -4.35
N TYR A 163 -23.03 10.50 -3.37
CA TYR A 163 -22.97 9.34 -2.46
C TYR A 163 -24.17 9.26 -1.53
N ARG A 164 -24.70 10.38 -1.03
CA ARG A 164 -25.92 10.40 -0.21
C ARG A 164 -27.15 10.05 -1.02
N ASP A 165 -27.25 10.55 -2.24
CA ASP A 165 -28.37 10.28 -3.15
C ASP A 165 -28.42 8.80 -3.54
N ALA A 166 -27.26 8.15 -3.67
CA ALA A 166 -27.16 6.71 -3.92
C ALA A 166 -27.33 5.84 -2.66
N ALA A 167 -27.31 6.42 -1.45
CA ALA A 167 -27.35 5.65 -0.20
C ALA A 167 -28.58 4.74 -0.04
N PRO A 168 -29.82 5.17 -0.42
CA PRO A 168 -30.99 4.29 -0.34
C PRO A 168 -30.86 3.05 -1.23
N GLU A 169 -30.35 3.20 -2.45
CA GLU A 169 -30.12 2.06 -3.37
C GLU A 169 -28.99 1.16 -2.86
N LEU A 170 -27.89 1.76 -2.39
CA LEU A 170 -26.76 1.01 -1.83
C LEU A 170 -27.10 0.26 -0.54
N ALA A 171 -28.14 0.65 0.18
CA ALA A 171 -28.62 0.00 1.39
C ALA A 171 -29.84 -0.91 1.15
N ASP A 172 -30.36 -0.97 -0.08
CA ASP A 172 -31.57 -1.72 -0.41
C ASP A 172 -31.30 -3.23 -0.56
N ALA A 173 -32.12 -4.05 0.11
CA ALA A 173 -31.97 -5.49 0.11
C ALA A 173 -32.06 -6.11 -1.29
N ALA A 174 -32.93 -5.58 -2.18
CA ALA A 174 -33.03 -6.09 -3.55
C ALA A 174 -31.76 -5.77 -4.37
N SER A 175 -31.14 -4.62 -4.12
CA SER A 175 -29.86 -4.24 -4.72
C SER A 175 -28.72 -5.15 -4.26
N TRP A 176 -28.64 -5.47 -2.98
CA TRP A 176 -27.71 -6.48 -2.47
C TRP A 176 -27.99 -7.86 -3.08
N LYS A 177 -29.26 -8.28 -3.12
CA LYS A 177 -29.66 -9.55 -3.75
C LYS A 177 -29.16 -9.64 -5.19
N ARG A 178 -29.27 -8.59 -6.01
CA ARG A 178 -28.73 -8.59 -7.39
C ARG A 178 -27.20 -8.75 -7.45
N ILE A 179 -26.47 -8.18 -6.50
CA ILE A 179 -25.01 -8.26 -6.45
C ILE A 179 -24.56 -9.71 -6.15
N PHE A 180 -25.22 -10.37 -5.18
CA PHE A 180 -24.83 -11.71 -4.68
C PHE A 180 -25.55 -12.88 -5.37
N ASP A 181 -26.77 -12.71 -5.89
CA ASP A 181 -27.48 -13.81 -6.57
C ASP A 181 -26.87 -14.11 -7.95
N GLY A 182 -26.32 -13.09 -8.63
CA GLY A 182 -25.47 -13.28 -9.81
C GLY A 182 -24.18 -14.06 -9.51
N GLU A 183 -23.91 -14.34 -8.24
CA GLU A 183 -22.75 -15.06 -7.71
C GLU A 183 -23.08 -16.51 -7.33
N THR A 184 -24.36 -16.93 -7.38
CA THR A 184 -24.72 -18.34 -7.18
C THR A 184 -24.07 -19.14 -8.30
N PRO A 185 -23.06 -19.99 -8.04
CA PRO A 185 -22.62 -20.92 -9.05
C PRO A 185 -23.86 -21.74 -9.40
N ARG A 186 -24.24 -21.82 -10.68
CA ARG A 186 -25.10 -22.93 -11.13
C ARG A 186 -24.36 -24.18 -10.66
N ARG A 187 -24.78 -24.75 -9.52
CA ARG A 187 -24.42 -26.11 -9.14
C ARG A 187 -24.89 -26.92 -10.33
N GLY A 188 -23.95 -27.36 -11.15
CA GLY A 188 -24.23 -28.23 -12.27
C GLY A 188 -25.09 -29.36 -11.71
N SER A 189 -26.28 -29.52 -12.27
CA SER A 189 -27.04 -30.75 -12.14
C SER A 189 -26.17 -31.84 -12.75
N ALA A 190 -25.38 -32.51 -11.92
CA ALA A 190 -24.87 -33.83 -12.24
C ALA A 190 -26.10 -34.74 -12.28
N ARG A 191 -26.56 -35.00 -13.51
CA ARG A 191 -27.30 -36.22 -13.84
C ARG A 191 -26.30 -37.32 -14.13
#